data_AF-A0A6L9S450-F1
#
_entry.id   AF-A0A6L9S450-F1
#
_cell.length_a   1.000
_cell.length_b   1.000
_cell.length_c   1.000
_cell.angle_alpha   90.00
_cell.angle_beta   90.00
_cell.angle_gamma   90.00
#
_symmetry.space_group_name_H-M   'P 1'
#
loop_
_entity.id
_entity.type
_entity.pdbx_description
1 polymer ?
#
loop_
_entity_poly.entity_id
_entity_poly.type
_entity_poly.pdbx_seq_one_letter_code
_entity_poly.pdbx_strand_id
1 'polypeptide(L)'
;MVQPDAAAFRAVERSKVYTSVVDQILASIRSGRFPPGSSLPAERVLAGQLHVSRGSLREAIRVLEHAGVLDVRTGSGTYVTEHSGSSATMLRAQAAVIGEHSPLDLIVARAAIEPVCAEHAATSRHPSDLEAIEETVEEQARLTAAREDAAEPDRAFHLAVAEASHNSVLLAQQRMLLDLTQEQMWSELKHRSRSREHAAEQYLDHHRLVLRAIRQGDARRAHQMMAMHMSAIETALIAEVEAADPSHDHEQ
;
A
#
# COMPACT_ATOMS: atom_id res chain seq x y z
N MET A 1 23.01 -52.13 0.23
CA MET A 1 21.59 -51.75 0.38
C MET A 1 21.58 -50.25 0.64
N VAL A 2 21.38 -49.44 -0.40
CA VAL A 2 21.47 -47.97 -0.33
C VAL A 2 20.13 -47.44 0.18
N GLN A 3 20.14 -46.70 1.29
CA GLN A 3 18.96 -45.98 1.78
C GLN A 3 18.63 -44.83 0.80
N PRO A 4 17.36 -44.62 0.43
CA PRO A 4 16.99 -43.47 -0.38
C PRO A 4 17.20 -42.18 0.43
N ASP A 5 17.85 -41.22 -0.23
CA ASP A 5 18.23 -39.91 0.28
C ASP A 5 17.01 -39.10 0.76
N ALA A 6 17.12 -38.46 1.92
CA ALA A 6 16.02 -37.79 2.62
C ALA A 6 15.64 -36.42 2.04
N ALA A 7 15.99 -36.13 0.79
CA ALA A 7 15.72 -34.86 0.12
C ALA A 7 15.01 -35.03 -1.24
N ALA A 8 14.04 -35.94 -1.34
CA ALA A 8 13.36 -36.24 -2.61
C ALA A 8 12.35 -35.18 -3.09
N PHE A 9 11.98 -34.19 -2.28
CA PHE A 9 10.97 -33.20 -2.64
C PHE A 9 11.37 -31.78 -2.22
N ARG A 10 11.22 -30.82 -3.14
CA ARG A 10 11.20 -29.37 -2.85
C ARG A 10 9.75 -28.90 -2.85
N ALA A 11 9.40 -28.00 -1.93
CA ALA A 11 8.06 -27.43 -1.87
C ALA A 11 7.72 -26.65 -3.15
N VAL A 12 6.51 -26.85 -3.69
CA VAL A 12 5.98 -26.07 -4.81
C VAL A 12 5.33 -24.81 -4.24
N GLU A 13 5.70 -23.64 -4.77
CA GLU A 13 5.14 -22.32 -4.44
C GLU A 13 3.63 -22.27 -4.73
N ARG A 14 2.80 -22.35 -3.68
CA ARG A 14 1.34 -22.21 -3.78
C ARG A 14 0.88 -20.82 -4.26
N SER A 15 1.77 -19.83 -4.28
CA SER A 15 1.45 -18.42 -4.59
C SER A 15 0.91 -18.21 -6.00
N LYS A 16 1.47 -18.88 -7.02
CA LYS A 16 1.13 -18.59 -8.42
C LYS A 16 -0.30 -18.99 -8.85
N VAL A 17 -0.91 -19.97 -8.16
CA VAL A 17 -2.20 -20.53 -8.58
C VAL A 17 -3.36 -19.60 -8.23
N TYR A 18 -3.42 -19.08 -6.99
CA TYR A 18 -4.50 -18.16 -6.62
C TYR A 18 -4.34 -16.82 -7.34
N THR A 19 -3.10 -16.36 -7.57
CA THR A 19 -2.81 -15.16 -8.37
C THR A 19 -3.41 -15.25 -9.77
N SER A 20 -3.19 -16.37 -10.47
CA SER A 20 -3.79 -16.61 -11.78
C SER A 20 -5.33 -16.65 -11.75
N VAL A 21 -5.91 -17.17 -10.66
CA VAL A 21 -7.37 -17.17 -10.47
C VAL A 21 -7.90 -15.75 -10.34
N VAL A 22 -7.22 -14.88 -9.59
CA VAL A 22 -7.64 -13.48 -9.48
C VAL A 22 -7.57 -12.78 -10.84
N ASP A 23 -6.46 -12.92 -11.57
CA ASP A 23 -6.30 -12.31 -12.90
C ASP A 23 -7.43 -12.71 -13.86
N GLN A 24 -7.83 -13.99 -13.84
CA GLN A 24 -8.92 -14.49 -14.69
C GLN A 24 -10.28 -13.94 -14.28
N ILE A 25 -10.55 -13.80 -12.98
CA ILE A 25 -11.80 -13.20 -12.49
C ILE A 25 -11.84 -11.71 -12.87
N LEU A 26 -10.76 -10.97 -12.61
CA LEU A 26 -10.62 -9.56 -12.98
C LEU A 26 -10.76 -9.35 -14.49
N ALA A 27 -10.14 -10.19 -15.32
CA ALA A 27 -10.29 -10.14 -16.77
C ALA A 27 -11.73 -10.43 -17.22
N SER A 28 -12.43 -11.33 -16.53
CA SER A 28 -13.83 -11.66 -16.84
C SER A 28 -14.81 -10.55 -16.43
N ILE A 29 -14.51 -9.83 -15.35
CA ILE A 29 -15.24 -8.60 -14.96
C ILE A 29 -14.97 -7.49 -15.98
N ARG A 30 -13.70 -7.22 -16.32
CA ARG A 30 -13.32 -6.19 -17.32
C ARG A 30 -13.95 -6.42 -18.69
N SER A 31 -14.05 -7.68 -19.12
CA SER A 31 -14.67 -8.04 -20.40
C SER A 31 -16.21 -8.02 -20.36
N GLY A 32 -16.82 -7.71 -19.21
CA GLY A 32 -18.27 -7.65 -19.05
C GLY A 32 -18.95 -9.02 -18.96
N ARG A 33 -18.19 -10.13 -18.88
CA ARG A 33 -18.78 -11.47 -18.69
C ARG A 33 -19.44 -11.62 -17.31
N PHE A 34 -18.89 -10.92 -16.32
CA PHE A 34 -19.51 -10.76 -15.01
C PHE A 34 -19.71 -9.26 -14.74
N PRO A 35 -20.86 -8.68 -15.13
CA PRO A 35 -21.13 -7.27 -14.89
C PRO A 35 -21.34 -7.00 -13.39
N PRO A 36 -21.21 -5.73 -12.95
CA PRO A 36 -21.57 -5.34 -11.59
C PRO A 36 -22.96 -5.83 -11.16
N GLY A 37 -23.07 -6.27 -9.90
CA GLY A 37 -24.28 -6.85 -9.33
C GLY A 37 -24.54 -8.33 -9.69
N SER A 38 -23.83 -8.88 -10.67
CA SER A 38 -23.96 -10.31 -11.03
C SER A 38 -23.28 -11.24 -10.02
N SER A 39 -23.74 -12.49 -9.94
CA SER A 39 -23.11 -13.51 -9.11
C SER A 39 -22.08 -14.33 -9.89
N LEU A 40 -20.99 -14.68 -9.21
CA LEU A 40 -20.06 -15.70 -9.68
C LEU A 40 -20.70 -17.10 -9.56
N PRO A 41 -20.28 -18.08 -10.38
CA PRO A 41 -20.69 -19.47 -10.18
C PRO A 41 -20.32 -19.96 -8.78
N ALA A 42 -21.08 -20.90 -8.25
CA ALA A 42 -20.78 -21.51 -6.95
C ALA A 42 -19.33 -22.03 -6.90
N GLU A 43 -18.65 -21.86 -5.76
CA GLU A 43 -17.21 -22.19 -5.59
C GLU A 43 -16.83 -23.55 -6.18
N ARG A 44 -17.67 -24.57 -5.98
CA ARG A 44 -17.43 -25.93 -6.49
C ARG A 44 -17.39 -25.97 -8.02
N VAL A 45 -18.28 -25.23 -8.67
CA VAL A 45 -18.38 -25.16 -10.14
C VAL A 45 -17.21 -24.34 -10.67
N LEU A 46 -16.96 -23.16 -10.08
CA LEU A 46 -15.90 -22.27 -10.52
C LEU A 46 -14.50 -22.91 -10.35
N ALA A 47 -14.25 -23.59 -9.24
CA ALA A 47 -12.99 -24.33 -9.03
C ALA A 47 -12.80 -25.44 -10.08
N GLY A 48 -13.89 -26.11 -10.47
CA GLY A 48 -13.89 -27.12 -11.52
C GLY A 48 -13.59 -26.52 -12.91
N GLN A 49 -14.19 -25.38 -13.23
CA GLN A 49 -13.95 -24.67 -14.50
C GLN A 49 -12.52 -24.15 -14.62
N LEU A 50 -11.96 -23.65 -13.52
CA LEU A 50 -10.59 -23.13 -13.47
C LEU A 50 -9.53 -24.21 -13.25
N HIS A 51 -9.94 -25.47 -13.03
CA HIS A 51 -9.04 -26.59 -12.72
C HIS A 51 -8.11 -26.34 -11.53
N VAL A 52 -8.61 -25.65 -10.49
CA VAL A 52 -7.85 -25.34 -9.27
C VAL A 52 -8.45 -25.97 -8.02
N SER A 53 -7.66 -26.04 -6.95
CA SER A 53 -8.18 -26.47 -5.64
C SER A 53 -9.20 -25.46 -5.10
N ARG A 54 -10.19 -25.94 -4.33
CA ARG A 54 -11.13 -25.06 -3.63
C ARG A 54 -10.45 -24.13 -2.62
N GLY A 55 -9.31 -24.54 -2.06
CA GLY A 55 -8.50 -23.71 -1.17
C GLY A 55 -7.93 -22.49 -1.89
N SER A 56 -7.30 -22.71 -3.04
CA SER A 56 -6.73 -21.63 -3.87
C SER A 56 -7.81 -20.70 -4.43
N LEU A 57 -8.98 -21.23 -4.80
CA LEU A 57 -10.10 -20.38 -5.22
C LEU A 57 -10.61 -19.49 -4.07
N ARG A 58 -10.74 -20.04 -2.85
CA ARG A 58 -11.18 -19.26 -1.69
C ARG A 58 -10.19 -18.17 -1.31
N GLU A 59 -8.90 -18.44 -1.45
CA GLU A 59 -7.84 -17.45 -1.25
C GLU A 59 -7.98 -16.29 -2.24
N ALA A 60 -8.14 -16.59 -3.54
CA ALA A 60 -8.41 -15.58 -4.56
C ALA A 60 -9.70 -14.77 -4.30
N ILE A 61 -10.79 -15.44 -3.90
CA ILE A 61 -12.07 -14.76 -3.58
C ILE A 61 -11.89 -13.82 -2.38
N ARG A 62 -11.16 -14.21 -1.34
CA ARG A 62 -10.87 -13.35 -0.18
C ARG A 62 -10.08 -12.11 -0.55
N VAL A 63 -9.05 -12.27 -1.40
CA VAL A 63 -8.26 -11.14 -1.91
C VAL A 63 -9.16 -10.15 -2.66
N LEU A 64 -10.01 -10.67 -3.55
CA LEU A 64 -10.93 -9.86 -4.34
C LEU A 64 -12.04 -9.21 -3.50
N GLU A 65 -12.52 -9.89 -2.48
CA GLU A 65 -13.47 -9.34 -1.51
C GLU A 65 -12.83 -8.20 -0.72
N HIS A 66 -11.62 -8.41 -0.20
CA HIS A 66 -10.88 -7.39 0.53
C HIS A 66 -10.60 -6.14 -0.33
N ALA A 67 -10.22 -6.34 -1.59
CA ALA A 67 -10.03 -5.26 -2.56
C ALA A 67 -11.34 -4.53 -2.94
N GLY A 68 -12.50 -5.03 -2.50
CA GLY A 68 -13.81 -4.46 -2.81
C GLY A 68 -14.30 -4.77 -4.22
N VAL A 69 -13.72 -5.75 -4.90
CA VAL A 69 -14.18 -6.23 -6.22
C VAL A 69 -15.39 -7.16 -6.06
N LEU A 70 -15.39 -7.98 -5.00
CA LEU A 70 -16.44 -8.95 -4.71
C LEU A 70 -17.10 -8.68 -3.35
N ASP A 71 -18.33 -9.16 -3.20
CA ASP A 71 -19.10 -9.16 -1.95
C ASP A 71 -19.53 -10.61 -1.68
N VAL A 72 -18.99 -11.25 -0.63
CA VAL A 72 -19.32 -12.63 -0.26
C VAL A 72 -20.43 -12.61 0.78
N ARG A 73 -21.61 -13.08 0.38
CA ARG A 73 -22.78 -13.17 1.24
C ARG A 73 -22.99 -14.59 1.70
N THR A 74 -22.77 -14.84 2.99
CA THR A 74 -22.96 -16.16 3.61
C THR A 74 -24.32 -16.75 3.26
N GLY A 75 -24.33 -17.92 2.61
CA GLY A 75 -25.55 -18.62 2.19
C GLY A 75 -26.20 -18.13 0.89
N SER A 76 -25.78 -16.98 0.33
CA SER A 76 -26.35 -16.40 -0.90
C SER A 76 -25.40 -16.48 -2.09
N GLY A 77 -24.08 -16.50 -1.87
CA GLY A 77 -23.07 -16.59 -2.93
C GLY A 77 -22.13 -15.38 -2.98
N THR A 78 -21.35 -15.29 -4.05
CA THR A 78 -20.35 -14.22 -4.25
C THR A 78 -20.79 -13.33 -5.40
N TYR A 79 -20.84 -12.02 -5.16
CA TYR A 79 -21.36 -11.04 -6.12
C TYR A 79 -20.27 -10.03 -6.52
N VAL A 80 -20.34 -9.54 -7.75
CA VAL A 80 -19.48 -8.46 -8.24
C VAL A 80 -20.01 -7.12 -7.72
N THR A 81 -19.15 -6.30 -7.12
CA THR A 81 -19.56 -5.00 -6.57
C THR A 81 -19.79 -3.95 -7.66
N GLU A 82 -20.58 -2.92 -7.36
CA GLU A 82 -20.77 -1.76 -8.25
C GLU A 82 -19.46 -1.02 -8.56
N HIS A 83 -18.49 -1.06 -7.64
CA HIS A 83 -17.20 -0.39 -7.77
C HIS A 83 -16.12 -1.27 -8.41
N SER A 84 -16.45 -2.52 -8.78
CA SER A 84 -15.51 -3.49 -9.35
C SER A 84 -14.86 -3.01 -10.66
N GLY A 85 -15.55 -2.17 -11.43
CA GLY A 85 -15.02 -1.60 -12.68
C GLY A 85 -14.10 -0.40 -12.49
N SER A 86 -13.98 0.15 -11.27
CA SER A 86 -13.11 1.31 -11.02
C SER A 86 -11.64 0.92 -11.15
N SER A 87 -10.84 1.75 -11.84
CA SER A 87 -9.39 1.55 -11.97
C SER A 87 -8.70 1.40 -10.62
N ALA A 88 -9.15 2.13 -9.59
CA ALA A 88 -8.59 2.02 -8.24
C ALA A 88 -8.87 0.65 -7.58
N THR A 89 -10.09 0.13 -7.76
CA THR A 89 -10.50 -1.19 -7.23
C THR A 89 -9.77 -2.32 -7.96
N MET A 90 -9.66 -2.22 -9.28
CA MET A 90 -8.92 -3.18 -10.11
C MET A 90 -7.43 -3.20 -9.82
N LEU A 91 -6.85 -2.04 -9.51
CA LEU A 91 -5.43 -1.92 -9.18
C LEU A 91 -5.14 -2.41 -7.76
N ARG A 92 -5.99 -2.12 -6.78
CA ARG A 92 -5.90 -2.75 -5.44
C ARG A 92 -5.96 -4.28 -5.51
N ALA A 93 -6.88 -4.81 -6.31
CA ALA A 93 -6.99 -6.25 -6.52
C ALA A 93 -5.76 -6.86 -7.20
N GLN A 94 -5.14 -6.16 -8.15
CA GLN A 94 -3.89 -6.59 -8.77
C GLN A 94 -2.71 -6.49 -7.81
N ALA A 95 -2.61 -5.41 -7.03
CA ALA A 95 -1.57 -5.22 -6.02
C ALA A 95 -1.62 -6.33 -4.96
N ALA A 96 -2.82 -6.69 -4.47
CA ALA A 96 -3.01 -7.76 -3.49
C ALA A 96 -2.69 -9.17 -4.03
N VAL A 97 -2.58 -9.33 -5.34
CA VAL A 97 -2.29 -10.59 -6.05
C VAL A 97 -0.83 -10.75 -6.42
N ILE A 98 -0.17 -9.61 -6.70
CA ILE A 98 1.25 -9.56 -6.99
C ILE A 98 2.05 -10.12 -5.80
N GLY A 99 1.48 -10.12 -4.59
CA GLY A 99 1.93 -10.95 -3.47
C GLY A 99 3.41 -10.73 -3.21
N GLU A 100 3.71 -9.66 -2.45
CA GLU A 100 5.00 -8.97 -2.32
C GLU A 100 5.11 -7.76 -3.26
N HIS A 101 4.35 -6.69 -2.99
CA HIS A 101 5.09 -5.44 -2.91
C HIS A 101 5.87 -5.55 -1.63
N SER A 102 7.20 -5.68 -1.70
CA SER A 102 7.97 -5.44 -0.49
C SER A 102 7.51 -4.09 0.05
N PRO A 103 7.34 -3.90 1.37
CA PRO A 103 7.15 -2.56 1.94
C PRO A 103 8.13 -1.56 1.32
N LEU A 104 9.31 -2.03 0.92
CA LEU A 104 10.32 -1.28 0.17
C LEU A 104 9.82 -0.81 -1.21
N ASP A 105 9.20 -1.67 -2.03
CA ASP A 105 8.69 -1.29 -3.36
C ASP A 105 7.64 -0.17 -3.27
N LEU A 106 6.79 -0.23 -2.24
CA LEU A 106 5.79 0.80 -2.00
C LEU A 106 6.43 2.13 -1.60
N ILE A 107 7.45 2.08 -0.73
CA ILE A 107 8.23 3.28 -0.36
C ILE A 107 8.99 3.84 -1.56
N VAL A 108 9.59 3.01 -2.40
CA VAL A 108 10.28 3.43 -3.64
C VAL A 108 9.30 4.09 -4.61
N ALA A 109 8.10 3.52 -4.78
CA ALA A 109 7.06 4.11 -5.63
C ALA A 109 6.59 5.48 -5.10
N ARG A 110 6.40 5.60 -3.77
CA ARG A 110 6.11 6.89 -3.12
C ARG A 110 7.26 7.88 -3.30
N ALA A 111 8.50 7.46 -3.13
CA ALA A 111 9.70 8.28 -3.32
C ALA A 111 9.85 8.82 -4.76
N ALA A 112 9.30 8.11 -5.75
CA ALA A 112 9.28 8.57 -7.14
C ALA A 112 8.24 9.66 -7.42
N ILE A 113 7.15 9.72 -6.64
CA ILE A 113 5.98 10.58 -6.94
C ILE A 113 5.88 11.75 -5.97
N GLU A 114 6.07 11.52 -4.67
CA GLU A 114 5.85 12.54 -3.65
C GLU A 114 6.74 13.78 -3.77
N PRO A 115 8.04 13.68 -4.13
CA PRO A 115 8.86 14.86 -4.39
C PRO A 115 8.31 15.72 -5.53
N VAL A 116 7.77 15.10 -6.57
CA VAL A 116 7.13 15.79 -7.70
C VAL A 116 5.83 16.47 -7.24
N CYS A 117 5.03 15.81 -6.40
CA CYS A 117 3.86 16.44 -5.77
C CYS A 117 4.25 17.69 -4.97
N ALA A 118 5.28 17.61 -4.14
CA ALA A 118 5.76 18.73 -3.33
C ALA A 118 6.29 19.90 -4.19
N GLU A 119 7.00 19.59 -5.27
CA GLU A 119 7.47 20.57 -6.26
C GLU A 119 6.31 21.34 -6.89
N HIS A 120 5.28 20.62 -7.35
CA HIS A 120 4.07 21.22 -7.92
C HIS A 120 3.25 21.99 -6.89
N ALA A 121 3.14 21.49 -5.65
CA ALA A 121 2.46 22.19 -4.57
C ALA A 121 3.12 23.55 -4.28
N ALA A 122 4.45 23.62 -4.28
CA ALA A 122 5.18 24.87 -4.10
C ALA A 122 4.92 25.91 -5.22
N THR A 123 4.40 25.53 -6.38
CA THR A 123 4.10 26.48 -7.47
C THR A 123 2.61 26.69 -7.70
N SER A 124 1.77 25.75 -7.27
CA SER A 124 0.34 25.73 -7.62
C SER A 124 -0.60 25.98 -6.44
N ARG A 125 -0.13 25.85 -5.19
CA ARG A 125 -0.96 25.97 -3.97
C ARG A 125 -1.78 27.27 -3.90
N HIS A 126 -2.95 27.16 -3.30
CA HIS A 126 -3.76 28.25 -2.79
C HIS A 126 -3.50 28.48 -1.28
N PRO A 127 -3.93 29.62 -0.72
CA PRO A 127 -3.84 29.86 0.72
C PRO A 127 -4.53 28.76 1.57
N SER A 128 -5.68 28.27 1.12
CA SER A 128 -6.40 27.18 1.79
C SER A 128 -5.62 25.87 1.83
N ASP A 129 -4.78 25.60 0.81
CA ASP A 129 -3.97 24.38 0.78
C ASP A 129 -2.84 24.46 1.82
N LEU A 130 -2.28 25.66 2.04
CA LEU A 130 -1.27 25.88 3.07
C LEU A 130 -1.85 25.69 4.47
N GLU A 131 -3.07 26.19 4.70
CA GLU A 131 -3.80 25.98 5.94
C GLU A 131 -4.04 24.49 6.18
N ALA A 132 -4.53 23.75 5.17
CA ALA A 132 -4.75 22.32 5.27
C ALA A 132 -3.45 21.52 5.55
N ILE A 133 -2.34 21.85 4.87
CA ILE A 133 -1.05 21.18 5.15
C ILE A 133 -0.57 21.53 6.57
N GLU A 134 -0.71 22.78 7.01
CA GLU A 134 -0.31 23.22 8.35
C GLU A 134 -1.09 22.50 9.45
N GLU A 135 -2.40 22.36 9.31
CA GLU A 135 -3.26 21.61 10.24
C GLU A 135 -2.78 20.17 10.42
N THR A 136 -2.38 19.48 9.33
CA THR A 136 -1.87 18.11 9.42
C THR A 136 -0.55 18.03 10.19
N VAL A 137 0.36 18.99 9.99
CA VAL A 137 1.65 19.04 10.69
C VAL A 137 1.46 19.40 12.18
N GLU A 138 0.52 20.28 12.50
CA GLU A 138 0.19 20.64 13.88
C GLU A 138 -0.42 19.47 14.64
N GLU A 139 -1.35 18.75 14.02
CA GLU A 139 -1.95 17.57 14.64
C GLU A 139 -0.93 16.43 14.81
N GLN A 140 -0.07 16.20 13.81
CA GLN A 140 1.06 15.28 13.95
C GLN A 140 1.96 15.68 15.11
N ALA A 141 2.31 16.97 15.22
CA ALA A 141 3.13 17.47 16.33
C ALA A 141 2.49 17.26 17.70
N ARG A 142 1.17 17.48 17.81
CA ARG A 142 0.41 17.25 19.03
C ARG A 142 0.47 15.78 19.46
N LEU A 143 0.21 14.86 18.54
CA LEU A 143 0.22 13.42 18.81
C LEU A 143 1.64 12.91 19.13
N THR A 144 2.66 13.33 18.37
CA THR A 144 4.06 12.99 18.65
C THR A 144 4.49 13.47 20.04
N ALA A 145 4.14 14.71 20.43
CA ALA A 145 4.45 15.23 21.77
C ALA A 145 3.73 14.47 22.89
N ALA A 146 2.52 13.97 22.62
CA ALA A 146 1.75 13.11 23.53
C ALA A 146 2.21 11.64 23.53
N ARG A 147 3.15 11.25 22.66
CA ARG A 147 3.56 9.86 22.40
C ARG A 147 2.40 8.98 21.96
N GLU A 148 1.45 9.57 21.25
CA GLU A 148 0.30 8.90 20.65
C GLU A 148 0.60 8.52 19.18
N ASP A 149 -0.22 7.64 18.61
CA ASP A 149 -0.05 7.21 17.22
C ASP A 149 -0.37 8.36 16.25
N ALA A 150 0.66 8.83 15.54
CA ALA A 150 0.57 9.93 14.59
C ALA A 150 0.45 9.46 13.12
N ALA A 151 0.13 8.18 12.88
CA ALA A 151 0.04 7.60 11.53
C ALA A 151 -1.02 8.27 10.63
N GLU A 152 -2.17 8.66 11.18
CA GLU A 152 -3.23 9.29 10.37
C GLU A 152 -2.84 10.73 9.96
N PRO A 153 -2.35 11.61 10.84
CA PRO A 153 -1.84 12.92 10.42
C PRO A 153 -0.65 12.86 9.46
N ASP A 154 0.25 11.89 9.64
CA ASP A 154 1.35 11.63 8.68
C ASP A 154 0.81 11.32 7.28
N ARG A 155 -0.15 10.39 7.18
CA ARG A 155 -0.83 10.08 5.92
C ARG A 155 -1.57 11.29 5.36
N ALA A 156 -2.26 12.06 6.21
CA ALA A 156 -3.02 13.24 5.82
C ALA A 156 -2.11 14.33 5.25
N PHE A 157 -0.91 14.51 5.81
CA PHE A 157 0.10 15.44 5.29
C PHE A 157 0.48 15.12 3.84
N HIS A 158 0.81 13.85 3.56
CA HIS A 158 1.18 13.42 2.20
C HIS A 158 0.03 13.61 1.18
N LEU A 159 -1.22 13.38 1.61
CA LEU A 159 -2.40 13.66 0.80
C LEU A 159 -2.60 15.16 0.55
N ALA A 160 -2.48 15.99 1.59
CA ALA A 160 -2.65 17.44 1.49
C ALA A 160 -1.60 18.06 0.54
N VAL A 161 -0.35 17.59 0.59
CA VAL A 161 0.70 18.01 -0.36
C VAL A 161 0.34 17.59 -1.80
N ALA A 162 -0.15 16.38 -2.01
CA ALA A 162 -0.57 15.92 -3.34
C ALA A 162 -1.80 16.69 -3.86
N GLU A 163 -2.73 17.07 -2.99
CA GLU A 163 -3.89 17.90 -3.33
C GLU A 163 -3.46 19.32 -3.72
N ALA A 164 -2.55 19.92 -2.94
CA ALA A 164 -1.96 21.22 -3.23
C ALA A 164 -1.17 21.29 -4.56
N SER A 165 -0.79 20.13 -5.13
CA SER A 165 -0.17 20.07 -6.46
C SER A 165 -1.14 20.46 -7.59
N HIS A 166 -2.46 20.46 -7.31
CA HIS A 166 -3.53 20.69 -8.29
C HIS A 166 -3.46 19.80 -9.54
N ASN A 167 -2.83 18.62 -9.39
CA ASN A 167 -2.79 17.59 -10.41
C ASN A 167 -3.63 16.39 -9.98
N SER A 168 -4.80 16.24 -10.58
CA SER A 168 -5.77 15.20 -10.23
C SER A 168 -5.24 13.78 -10.45
N VAL A 169 -4.31 13.58 -11.39
CA VAL A 169 -3.68 12.27 -11.64
C VAL A 169 -2.69 11.95 -10.52
N LEU A 170 -1.83 12.90 -10.14
CA LEU A 170 -0.89 12.69 -9.02
C LEU A 170 -1.63 12.43 -7.71
N LEU A 171 -2.70 13.17 -7.44
CA LEU A 171 -3.55 12.94 -6.26
C LEU A 171 -4.19 11.54 -6.26
N ALA A 172 -4.71 11.09 -7.40
CA ALA A 172 -5.30 9.75 -7.50
C ALA A 172 -4.28 8.64 -7.26
N GLN A 173 -3.06 8.79 -7.80
CA GLN A 173 -1.97 7.84 -7.58
C GLN A 173 -1.50 7.85 -6.11
N GLN A 174 -1.36 9.04 -5.51
CA GLN A 174 -0.97 9.17 -4.12
C GLN A 174 -1.98 8.50 -3.18
N ARG A 175 -3.29 8.72 -3.39
CA ARG A 175 -4.36 8.08 -2.62
C ARG A 175 -4.25 6.57 -2.67
N MET A 176 -4.07 6.02 -3.86
CA MET A 176 -3.92 4.58 -4.04
C MET A 176 -2.68 4.03 -3.32
N LEU A 177 -1.51 4.66 -3.46
CA LEU A 177 -0.29 4.20 -2.79
C LEU A 177 -0.43 4.25 -1.26
N LEU A 178 -1.01 5.32 -0.73
CA LEU A 178 -1.26 5.43 0.71
C LEU A 178 -2.30 4.43 1.21
N ASP A 179 -3.32 4.09 0.42
CA ASP A 179 -4.28 3.06 0.79
C ASP A 179 -3.62 1.66 0.86
N LEU A 180 -2.62 1.38 0.01
CA LEU A 180 -1.81 0.16 0.10
C LEU A 180 -0.94 0.12 1.37
N THR A 181 -0.59 1.27 1.96
CA THR A 181 0.15 1.31 3.25
C THR A 181 -0.70 0.88 4.46
N GLN A 182 -2.02 0.78 4.30
CA GLN A 182 -2.94 0.36 5.36
C GLN A 182 -3.19 -1.17 5.37
N GLU A 183 -2.63 -1.92 4.41
CA GLU A 183 -2.73 -3.37 4.38
C GLU A 183 -1.92 -4.02 5.54
N GLN A 184 -2.41 -5.16 6.04
CA GLN A 184 -1.96 -5.88 7.26
C GLN A 184 -0.43 -6.04 7.42
N MET A 185 0.31 -6.09 6.31
CA MET A 185 1.77 -6.16 6.29
C MET A 185 2.45 -5.00 7.04
N TRP A 186 1.89 -3.80 7.00
CA TRP A 186 2.42 -2.65 7.75
C TRP A 186 2.10 -2.73 9.24
N SER A 187 0.99 -3.36 9.66
CA SER A 187 0.67 -3.45 11.09
C SER A 187 1.65 -4.33 11.84
N GLU A 188 2.19 -5.38 11.20
CA GLU A 188 3.19 -6.27 11.80
C GLU A 188 4.57 -5.62 11.95
N LEU A 189 4.96 -4.74 11.02
CA LEU A 189 6.18 -3.91 11.14
C LEU A 189 6.02 -2.77 12.16
N LYS A 190 4.81 -2.19 12.28
CA LYS A 190 4.49 -1.12 13.26
C LYS A 190 4.69 -1.53 14.73
N HIS A 191 4.75 -2.82 15.07
CA HIS A 191 4.74 -3.29 16.46
C HIS A 191 6.09 -3.34 17.20
N ARG A 192 7.17 -2.70 16.72
CA ARG A 192 8.49 -2.79 17.37
C ARG A 192 9.16 -1.43 17.69
N SER A 193 9.57 -1.28 18.96
CA SER A 193 10.73 -0.50 19.47
C SER A 193 10.67 1.03 19.68
N ARG A 194 11.51 1.50 20.63
CA ARG A 194 11.86 2.92 20.96
C ARG A 194 12.44 3.72 19.79
N SER A 195 12.92 3.03 18.75
CA SER A 195 13.33 3.64 17.47
C SER A 195 12.21 4.42 16.80
N ARG A 196 10.92 4.09 17.04
CA ARG A 196 9.79 4.84 16.50
C ARG A 196 9.61 6.24 17.08
N GLU A 197 9.91 6.48 18.36
CA GLU A 197 9.78 7.83 18.96
C GLU A 197 10.75 8.81 18.27
N HIS A 198 12.01 8.41 18.09
CA HIS A 198 13.00 9.24 17.40
C HIS A 198 12.70 9.41 15.91
N ALA A 199 12.23 8.34 15.24
CA ALA A 199 11.80 8.42 13.86
C ALA A 199 10.59 9.35 13.68
N ALA A 200 9.62 9.32 14.60
CA ALA A 200 8.44 10.19 14.54
C ALA A 200 8.79 11.67 14.67
N GLU A 201 9.69 12.02 15.61
CA GLU A 201 10.19 13.41 15.73
C GLU A 201 10.96 13.84 14.48
N GLN A 202 11.82 12.96 13.94
CA GLN A 202 12.58 13.24 12.72
C GLN A 202 11.66 13.47 11.50
N TYR A 203 10.66 12.61 11.30
CA TYR A 203 9.70 12.71 10.20
C TYR A 203 8.86 13.98 10.31
N LEU A 204 8.42 14.34 11.51
CA LEU A 204 7.74 15.61 11.76
C LEU A 204 8.61 16.82 11.39
N ASP A 205 9.91 16.79 11.73
CA ASP A 205 10.83 17.86 11.35
C ASP A 205 11.04 17.94 9.83
N HIS A 206 11.08 16.80 9.14
CA HIS A 206 11.09 16.77 7.69
C HIS A 206 9.81 17.36 7.08
N HIS A 207 8.63 17.01 7.61
CA HIS A 207 7.35 17.58 7.16
C HIS A 207 7.33 19.10 7.32
N ARG A 208 7.86 19.64 8.43
CA ARG A 208 8.01 21.09 8.63
C ARG A 208 8.92 21.74 7.60
N LEU A 209 10.01 21.07 7.19
CA LEU A 209 10.91 21.55 6.14
C LEU A 209 10.22 21.59 4.77
N VAL A 210 9.46 20.55 4.44
CA VAL A 210 8.64 20.48 3.22
C VAL A 210 7.60 21.60 3.21
N LEU A 211 6.78 21.72 4.27
CA LEU A 211 5.78 22.79 4.41
C LEU A 211 6.41 24.18 4.28
N ARG A 212 7.58 24.40 4.89
CA ARG A 212 8.30 25.68 4.76
C ARG A 212 8.70 25.97 3.31
N ALA A 213 9.24 24.98 2.60
CA ALA A 213 9.63 25.15 1.20
C ALA A 213 8.42 25.40 0.29
N ILE A 214 7.32 24.65 0.50
CA ILE A 214 6.04 24.87 -0.17
C ILE A 214 5.55 26.29 0.11
N ARG A 215 5.48 26.73 1.38
CA ARG A 215 5.06 28.07 1.79
C ARG A 215 5.87 29.19 1.14
N GLN A 216 7.18 29.00 0.97
CA GLN A 216 8.07 29.96 0.31
C GLN A 216 7.97 29.95 -1.23
N GLY A 217 7.29 28.96 -1.79
CA GLY A 217 7.17 28.76 -3.23
C GLY A 217 8.46 28.26 -3.89
N ASP A 218 9.36 27.66 -3.12
CA ASP A 218 10.63 27.12 -3.63
C ASP A 218 10.42 25.67 -4.07
N ALA A 219 10.06 25.51 -5.35
CA ALA A 219 9.77 24.21 -5.97
C ALA A 219 10.91 23.21 -5.82
N ARG A 220 12.15 23.65 -6.09
CA ARG A 220 13.33 22.78 -6.00
C ARG A 220 13.60 22.35 -4.57
N ARG A 221 13.46 23.27 -3.62
CA ARG A 221 13.63 22.94 -2.21
C ARG A 221 12.53 22.02 -1.71
N ALA A 222 11.27 22.22 -2.12
CA ALA A 222 10.15 21.36 -1.74
C ALA A 222 10.37 19.91 -2.21
N HIS A 223 10.80 19.74 -3.47
CA HIS A 223 11.22 18.45 -4.01
C HIS A 223 12.31 17.81 -3.14
N GLN A 224 13.41 18.54 -2.88
CA GLN A 224 14.57 18.02 -2.14
C GLN A 224 14.20 17.59 -0.72
N MET A 225 13.40 18.40 0.00
CA MET A 225 13.00 18.07 1.37
C MET A 225 12.09 16.84 1.41
N MET A 226 11.20 16.68 0.43
CA MET A 226 10.35 15.48 0.35
C MET A 226 11.15 14.24 -0.07
N ALA A 227 12.11 14.37 -0.99
CA ALA A 227 13.00 13.27 -1.35
C ALA A 227 13.86 12.82 -0.16
N MET A 228 14.40 13.77 0.62
CA MET A 228 15.13 13.49 1.85
C MET A 228 14.25 12.76 2.88
N HIS A 229 13.00 13.20 3.03
CA HIS A 229 12.02 12.55 3.89
C HIS A 229 11.77 11.09 3.50
N MET A 230 11.46 10.84 2.23
CA MET A 230 11.21 9.49 1.73
C MET A 230 12.43 8.58 1.84
N SER A 231 13.64 9.11 1.60
CA SER A 231 14.89 8.35 1.77
C SER A 231 15.16 7.96 3.23
N ALA A 232 14.77 8.80 4.19
CA ALA A 232 14.88 8.47 5.61
C ALA A 232 13.92 7.34 6.00
N ILE A 233 12.70 7.32 5.44
CA ILE A 233 11.74 6.22 5.63
C ILE A 233 12.27 4.93 5.00
N GLU A 234 12.79 5.00 3.78
CA GLU A 234 13.38 3.86 3.07
C GLU A 234 14.54 3.24 3.88
N THR A 235 15.46 4.07 4.35
CA THR A 235 16.62 3.63 5.15
C THR A 235 16.20 2.96 6.46
N ALA A 236 15.22 3.55 7.15
CA ALA A 236 14.70 2.98 8.40
C ALA A 236 14.04 1.62 8.16
N LEU A 237 13.25 1.50 7.09
CA LEU A 237 12.59 0.26 6.72
C LEU A 237 13.59 -0.85 6.38
N ILE A 238 14.64 -0.54 5.61
CA ILE A 238 15.70 -1.51 5.28
C ILE A 238 16.36 -2.03 6.57
N ALA A 239 16.73 -1.13 7.48
CA ALA A 239 17.33 -1.52 8.75
C ALA A 239 16.40 -2.38 9.63
N GLU A 240 15.09 -2.09 9.63
CA GLU A 240 14.09 -2.91 10.34
C GLU A 240 13.92 -4.31 9.73
N VAL A 241 13.95 -4.41 8.40
CA VAL A 241 13.88 -5.68 7.67
C VAL A 241 15.13 -6.52 7.94
N GLU A 242 16.32 -5.93 7.87
CA GLU A 242 17.59 -6.60 8.18
C GLU A 242 17.63 -7.10 9.63
N ALA A 243 17.18 -6.29 10.59
CA ALA A 243 17.10 -6.69 12.00
C ALA A 243 16.04 -7.78 12.28
N ALA A 244 15.09 -7.99 11.38
CA ALA A 244 14.05 -9.00 11.49
C ALA A 244 14.43 -10.35 10.86
N ASP A 245 15.53 -10.43 10.10
CA ASP A 245 15.99 -11.64 9.45
C ASP A 245 16.83 -12.52 10.41
N PRO A 246 16.33 -13.69 10.86
CA PRO A 246 17.04 -14.58 11.78
C PRO A 246 18.28 -15.24 11.15
N SER A 247 18.55 -15.04 9.86
CA SER A 247 19.74 -15.56 9.16
C SER A 247 21.06 -14.94 9.62
N HIS A 248 21.03 -13.75 10.23
CA HIS A 248 22.24 -12.97 10.56
C HIS A 248 22.93 -13.35 11.88
N ASP A 249 22.37 -14.28 12.66
CA ASP A 249 22.91 -14.71 13.97
C ASP A 249 23.85 -15.94 13.90
N HIS A 250 24.28 -16.37 12.70
CA HIS A 250 25.09 -17.58 12.52
C HIS A 250 26.55 -17.38 12.04
N GLU A 251 27.11 -16.17 12.13
CA GLU A 251 28.52 -15.93 11.78
C GLU A 251 29.36 -15.21 12.86
N GLN A 252 29.24 -15.62 14.13
CA GLN A 252 30.27 -15.32 15.15
C GLN A 252 30.70 -16.56 15.92
#